data_AF-A0A7K6XAZ3-F1
#
_entry.id   AF-A0A7K6XAZ3-F1
#
_cell.length_a   1.000
_cell.length_b   1.000
_cell.length_c   1.000
_cell.angle_alpha   90.00
_cell.angle_beta   90.00
_cell.angle_gamma   90.00
#
_symmetry.space_group_name_H-M   'P 1'
#
loop_
_entity.id
_entity.type
_entity.pdbx_description
1 polymer ?
#
loop_
_entity_poly.entity_id
_entity_poly.type
_entity_poly.pdbx_seq_one_letter_code
_entity_poly.pdbx_strand_id
1 'polypeptide(L)'
;LFIEKLPQHRDYRSAVIPEKRETVKKLKEVAFPRAEELKEELLKRYAKDYAKYKEQEKSNLPTPLALQQQLEEEKTRVALMKQQQAEQEQFHAFEEMIRQQELEKERLRIVQEFGKPEPESVDEPLIPGVEKPPTDLIPKVPVSPAHPASPSAGTVPSKPPVVDRSLKPSALGSTENNAGVDVLRQVIVPRELCHKFLQLADANTARGVETCGILCGKLMRNEFTITHVIVPKQLGGPDSCTTENEEELFIIQDQHGLVTLGWIH
;
A
#
# COMPACT_ATOMS: atom_id res chain seq x y z
N LEU A 1 9.88 17.48 38.75
CA LEU A 1 9.31 18.18 39.93
C LEU A 1 9.69 19.66 39.86
N PHE A 2 8.76 20.55 39.53
CA PHE A 2 9.03 21.99 39.33
C PHE A 2 8.98 22.78 40.65
N ILE A 3 9.82 22.42 41.60
CA ILE A 3 9.86 23.03 42.93
C ILE A 3 10.24 24.52 42.84
N GLU A 4 11.01 24.90 41.83
CA GLU A 4 11.38 26.29 41.51
C GLU A 4 10.19 27.20 41.20
N LYS A 5 9.03 26.64 40.85
CA LYS A 5 7.80 27.40 40.56
C LYS A 5 6.95 27.67 41.80
N LEU A 6 7.21 26.98 42.92
CA LEU A 6 6.48 27.17 44.18
C LEU A 6 6.54 28.62 44.71
N PRO A 7 7.68 29.35 44.65
CA PRO A 7 7.77 30.74 45.08
C PRO A 7 6.89 31.74 44.31
N GLN A 8 6.44 31.37 43.10
CA GLN A 8 5.58 32.21 42.25
C GLN A 8 4.08 31.99 42.54
N HIS A 9 3.73 30.97 43.33
CA HIS A 9 2.34 30.65 43.61
C HIS A 9 1.72 31.63 44.62
N ARG A 10 0.48 32.06 44.37
CA ARG A 10 -0.25 33.08 45.15
C ARG A 10 -0.30 32.75 46.65
N ASP A 11 -0.58 31.49 46.97
CA ASP A 11 -0.76 31.01 48.35
C ASP A 11 0.58 30.60 49.02
N TYR A 12 1.69 30.61 48.26
CA TYR A 12 3.01 30.34 48.81
C TYR A 12 3.52 31.50 49.67
N ARG A 13 3.06 32.74 49.44
CA ARG A 13 3.46 33.91 50.23
C ARG A 13 2.71 34.05 51.55
N SER A 14 1.50 33.52 51.66
CA SER A 14 0.63 33.66 52.85
C SER A 14 0.88 32.60 53.93
N ALA A 15 1.50 31.46 53.60
CA ALA A 15 1.81 30.47 54.62
C ALA A 15 2.99 30.92 55.51
N VAL A 16 2.71 31.21 56.78
CA VAL A 16 3.72 31.55 57.80
C VAL A 16 3.92 30.33 58.68
N ILE A 17 4.95 29.51 58.43
CA ILE A 17 5.22 28.34 59.28
C ILE A 17 6.74 28.08 59.33
N PRO A 18 7.37 27.96 60.53
CA PRO A 18 8.76 27.50 60.72
C PRO A 18 9.11 26.26 59.89
N GLU A 19 8.12 25.39 59.67
CA GLU A 19 8.17 24.21 58.82
C GLU A 19 8.66 24.50 57.40
N LYS A 20 8.35 25.65 56.79
CA LYS A 20 8.83 25.98 55.44
C LYS A 20 10.35 26.02 55.34
N ARG A 21 11.01 26.65 56.31
CA ARG A 21 12.48 26.75 56.33
C ARG A 21 13.08 25.37 56.51
N GLU A 22 12.44 24.54 57.33
CA GLU A 22 12.88 23.17 57.58
C GLU A 22 12.64 22.23 56.39
N THR A 23 11.51 22.34 55.69
CA THR A 23 11.21 21.61 54.46
C THR A 23 12.15 22.00 53.32
N VAL A 24 12.41 23.31 53.13
CA VAL A 24 13.38 23.78 52.13
C VAL A 24 14.79 23.30 52.49
N LYS A 25 15.15 23.28 53.78
CA LYS A 25 16.43 22.75 54.25
C LYS A 25 16.55 21.24 53.96
N LYS A 26 15.54 20.42 54.31
CA LYS A 26 15.51 18.97 54.01
C LYS A 26 15.56 18.70 52.50
N LEU A 27 14.87 19.51 51.70
CA LEU A 27 14.90 19.37 50.25
C LEU A 27 16.31 19.63 49.69
N LYS A 28 16.97 20.69 50.19
CA LYS A 28 18.30 21.08 49.72
C LYS A 28 19.42 20.16 50.23
N GLU A 29 19.33 19.72 51.48
CA GLU A 29 20.38 18.94 52.14
C GLU A 29 20.23 17.42 51.96
N VAL A 30 19.02 16.93 51.67
CA VAL A 30 18.75 15.47 51.58
C VAL A 30 18.21 15.10 50.21
N ALA A 31 17.13 15.74 49.76
CA ALA A 31 16.43 15.30 48.56
C ALA A 31 17.23 15.57 47.27
N PHE A 32 17.80 16.76 47.09
CA PHE A 32 18.59 17.08 45.89
C PHE A 32 19.89 16.28 45.79
N PRO A 33 20.71 16.12 46.86
CA PRO A 33 21.87 15.26 46.81
C PRO A 33 21.50 13.81 46.45
N ARG A 34 20.43 13.29 47.06
CA ARG A 34 19.96 11.93 46.76
C ARG A 34 19.43 11.78 45.33
N ALA A 35 18.79 12.82 44.80
CA ALA A 35 18.33 12.85 43.42
C ALA A 35 19.51 12.86 42.42
N GLU A 36 20.57 13.63 42.70
CA GLU A 36 21.79 13.61 41.88
C GLU A 36 22.52 12.26 41.95
N GLU A 37 22.63 11.65 43.13
CA GLU A 37 23.17 10.28 43.25
C GLU A 37 22.37 9.26 42.43
N LEU A 38 21.03 9.31 42.52
CA LEU A 38 20.15 8.42 41.75
C LEU A 38 20.27 8.66 40.25
N LYS A 39 20.38 9.92 39.83
CA LYS A 39 20.58 10.30 38.43
C LYS A 39 21.89 9.75 37.87
N GLU A 40 22.99 9.86 38.62
CA GLU A 40 24.29 9.28 38.24
C GLU A 40 24.21 7.76 38.09
N GLU A 41 23.58 7.07 39.05
CA GLU A 41 23.42 5.60 38.99
C GLU A 41 22.52 5.18 37.81
N LEU A 42 21.42 5.89 37.59
CA LEU A 42 20.52 5.66 36.45
C LEU A 42 21.25 5.88 35.12
N LEU A 43 21.99 6.98 34.97
CA LEU A 43 22.77 7.27 33.78
C LEU A 43 23.79 6.16 33.50
N LYS A 44 24.49 5.68 34.52
CA LYS A 44 25.45 4.59 34.40
C LYS A 44 24.80 3.29 33.96
N ARG A 45 23.63 2.96 34.52
CA ARG A 45 22.84 1.79 34.14
C ARG A 45 22.36 1.89 32.70
N TYR A 46 21.74 3.00 32.31
CA TYR A 46 21.28 3.21 30.94
C TYR A 46 22.41 3.22 29.92
N ALA A 47 23.57 3.80 30.24
CA ALA A 47 24.73 3.76 29.37
C ALA A 47 25.21 2.32 29.12
N LYS A 48 25.23 1.48 30.17
CA LYS A 48 25.59 0.06 30.07
C LYS A 48 24.57 -0.73 29.24
N ASP A 49 23.28 -0.51 29.49
CA ASP A 49 22.21 -1.20 28.77
C ASP A 49 22.18 -0.78 27.29
N TYR A 50 22.42 0.50 26.99
CA TYR A 50 22.56 1.00 25.62
C TYR A 50 23.77 0.42 24.88
N ALA A 51 24.91 0.26 25.56
CA ALA A 51 26.09 -0.37 24.97
C ALA A 51 25.80 -1.83 24.59
N LYS A 52 25.14 -2.60 25.48
CA LYS A 52 24.72 -3.98 25.19
C LYS A 52 23.74 -4.05 24.03
N TYR A 53 22.75 -3.16 23.99
CA TYR A 53 21.81 -3.07 22.87
C TYR A 53 22.53 -2.88 21.54
N LYS A 54 23.51 -1.97 21.47
CA LYS A 54 24.32 -1.75 20.26
C LYS A 54 25.18 -2.95 19.88
N GLU A 55 25.74 -3.67 20.84
CA GLU A 55 26.49 -4.90 20.55
C GLU A 55 25.57 -5.99 19.99
N GLN A 56 24.38 -6.15 20.57
CA GLN A 56 23.40 -7.11 20.10
C GLN A 56 22.85 -6.75 18.71
N GLU A 57 22.60 -5.47 18.43
CA GLU A 57 22.21 -4.97 17.10
C GLU A 57 23.27 -5.33 16.04
N LYS A 58 24.56 -5.13 16.36
CA LYS A 58 25.67 -5.52 15.48
C LYS A 58 25.79 -7.03 15.31
N SER A 59 25.51 -7.82 16.35
CA SER A 59 25.53 -9.29 16.27
C SER A 59 24.35 -9.86 15.47
N ASN A 60 23.21 -9.18 15.48
CA ASN A 60 22.02 -9.61 14.75
C ASN A 60 22.09 -9.23 13.26
N LEU A 61 22.93 -8.26 12.90
CA LEU A 61 23.12 -7.88 11.52
C LEU A 61 23.90 -9.00 10.79
N PRO A 62 23.41 -9.51 9.65
CA PRO A 62 24.11 -10.55 8.90
C PRO A 62 25.52 -10.08 8.53
N THR A 63 26.52 -10.91 8.84
CA THR A 63 27.91 -10.65 8.44
C THR A 63 27.97 -10.48 6.91
N PRO A 64 28.76 -9.54 6.36
CA PRO A 64 28.89 -9.36 4.91
C PRO A 64 29.20 -10.65 4.14
N LEU A 65 29.96 -11.56 4.76
CA LEU A 65 30.23 -12.91 4.24
C LEU A 65 28.96 -13.77 4.09
N ALA A 66 28.07 -13.76 5.09
CA ALA A 66 26.83 -14.54 5.04
C ALA A 66 25.88 -14.00 3.95
N LEU A 67 25.81 -12.66 3.81
CA LEU A 67 25.03 -12.04 2.74
C LEU A 67 25.60 -12.35 1.35
N GLN A 68 26.93 -12.37 1.22
CA GLN A 68 27.59 -12.73 -0.04
C GLN A 68 27.36 -14.20 -0.42
N GLN A 69 27.41 -15.12 0.55
CA GLN A 69 27.11 -16.53 0.33
C GLN A 69 25.65 -16.72 -0.12
N GLN A 70 24.69 -16.05 0.52
CA GLN A 70 23.28 -16.11 0.11
C GLN A 70 23.08 -15.60 -1.33
N LEU A 71 23.75 -14.52 -1.72
CA LEU A 71 23.70 -14.01 -3.09
C LEU A 71 24.32 -14.98 -4.11
N GLU A 72 25.39 -15.67 -3.76
CA GLU A 72 26.02 -16.68 -4.64
C GLU A 72 25.13 -17.93 -4.78
N GLU A 73 24.55 -18.41 -3.69
CA GLU A 73 23.57 -19.52 -3.70
C GLU A 73 22.31 -19.16 -4.50
N GLU A 74 21.79 -17.94 -4.37
CA GLU A 74 20.64 -17.49 -5.15
C GLU A 74 20.99 -17.38 -6.64
N LYS A 75 22.16 -16.83 -6.98
CA LYS A 75 22.63 -16.74 -8.38
C LYS A 75 22.78 -18.10 -9.02
N THR A 76 23.34 -19.07 -8.30
CA THR A 76 23.49 -20.44 -8.83
C THR A 76 22.14 -21.12 -9.03
N ARG A 77 21.20 -20.96 -8.09
CA ARG A 77 19.82 -21.46 -8.23
C ARG A 77 19.11 -20.86 -9.44
N VAL A 78 19.21 -19.54 -9.62
CA VAL A 78 18.60 -18.84 -10.77
C VAL A 78 19.23 -19.26 -12.09
N ALA A 79 20.56 -19.42 -12.13
CA ALA A 79 21.26 -19.89 -13.33
C ALA A 79 20.81 -21.30 -13.73
N LEU A 80 20.68 -22.21 -12.77
CA LEU A 80 20.21 -23.57 -13.01
C LEU A 80 18.75 -23.59 -13.52
N MET A 81 17.88 -22.81 -12.89
CA MET A 81 16.47 -22.70 -13.32
C MET A 81 16.35 -22.17 -14.76
N LYS A 82 17.16 -21.15 -15.10
CA LYS A 82 17.19 -20.58 -16.46
C LYS A 82 17.73 -21.57 -17.48
N GLN A 83 18.71 -22.40 -17.12
CA GLN A 83 19.23 -23.45 -17.98
C GLN A 83 18.15 -24.52 -18.25
N GLN A 84 17.48 -25.01 -17.22
CA GLN A 84 16.40 -26.00 -17.38
C GLN A 84 15.26 -25.46 -18.24
N GLN A 85 14.88 -24.20 -18.05
CA GLN A 85 13.87 -23.55 -18.88
C GLN A 85 14.30 -23.48 -20.34
N ALA A 86 15.55 -23.07 -20.61
CA ALA A 86 16.07 -23.01 -21.98
C ALA A 86 16.13 -24.39 -22.65
N GLU A 87 16.50 -25.45 -21.90
CA GLU A 87 16.47 -26.83 -22.41
C GLU A 87 15.04 -27.28 -22.71
N GLN A 88 14.07 -26.94 -21.85
CA GLN A 88 12.66 -27.25 -22.06
C GLN A 88 12.09 -26.51 -23.28
N GLU A 89 12.45 -25.25 -23.46
CA GLU A 89 12.07 -24.45 -24.64
C GLU A 89 12.70 -25.00 -25.92
N GLN A 90 13.97 -25.41 -25.88
CA GLN A 90 14.62 -26.07 -27.02
C GLN A 90 13.95 -27.40 -27.37
N PHE A 91 13.59 -28.19 -26.37
CA PHE A 91 12.88 -29.44 -26.57
C PHE A 91 11.50 -29.21 -27.21
N HIS A 92 10.73 -28.25 -26.68
CA HIS A 92 9.42 -27.88 -27.23
C HIS A 92 9.54 -27.37 -28.67
N ALA A 93 10.51 -26.50 -28.95
CA ALA A 93 10.76 -25.99 -30.30
C ALA A 93 11.11 -27.11 -31.29
N PHE A 94 11.84 -28.14 -30.83
CA PHE A 94 12.16 -29.31 -31.64
C PHE A 94 10.93 -30.18 -31.92
N GLU A 95 10.10 -30.47 -30.90
CA GLU A 95 8.83 -31.20 -31.10
C GLU A 95 7.91 -30.47 -32.08
N GLU A 96 7.80 -29.14 -31.97
CA GLU A 96 6.98 -28.33 -32.84
C GLU A 96 7.50 -28.34 -34.29
N MET A 97 8.81 -28.33 -34.49
CA MET A 97 9.45 -28.48 -35.81
C MET A 97 9.11 -29.83 -36.44
N ILE A 98 9.20 -30.93 -35.69
CA ILE A 98 8.82 -32.27 -36.18
C ILE A 98 7.35 -32.28 -36.59
N ARG A 99 6.47 -31.76 -35.73
CA ARG A 99 5.03 -31.70 -35.99
C ARG A 99 4.70 -30.90 -37.26
N GLN A 100 5.37 -29.77 -37.50
CA GLN A 100 5.21 -29.00 -38.74
C GLN A 100 5.69 -29.79 -39.97
N GLN A 101 6.82 -30.51 -39.87
CA GLN A 101 7.34 -31.30 -40.97
C GLN A 101 6.40 -32.46 -41.36
N GLU A 102 5.77 -33.09 -40.37
CA GLU A 102 4.74 -34.12 -40.61
C GLU A 102 3.50 -33.54 -41.30
N LEU A 103 3.02 -32.37 -40.84
CA LEU A 103 1.91 -31.66 -41.48
C LEU A 103 2.23 -31.27 -42.93
N GLU A 104 3.45 -30.81 -43.21
CA GLU A 104 3.87 -30.45 -44.57
C GLU A 104 3.96 -31.69 -45.48
N LYS A 105 4.50 -32.80 -44.98
CA LYS A 105 4.50 -34.08 -45.70
C LYS A 105 3.09 -34.59 -45.99
N GLU A 106 2.18 -34.43 -45.04
CA GLU A 106 0.78 -34.82 -45.22
C GLU A 106 0.08 -33.94 -46.26
N ARG A 107 0.29 -32.62 -46.19
CA ARG A 107 -0.21 -31.67 -47.20
C ARG A 107 0.31 -32.03 -48.60
N LEU A 108 1.59 -32.37 -48.72
CA LEU A 108 2.19 -32.74 -50.00
C LEU A 108 1.61 -34.05 -50.54
N ARG A 109 1.34 -35.04 -49.68
CA ARG A 109 0.63 -36.27 -50.05
C ARG A 109 -0.78 -35.98 -50.59
N ILE A 110 -1.56 -35.15 -49.91
CA ILE A 110 -2.90 -34.77 -50.35
C ILE A 110 -2.85 -34.08 -51.72
N VAL A 111 -1.92 -33.14 -51.93
CA VAL A 111 -1.76 -32.46 -53.23
C VAL A 111 -1.36 -33.43 -54.34
N GLN A 112 -0.51 -34.42 -54.04
CA GLN A 112 -0.11 -35.43 -55.02
C GLN A 112 -1.25 -36.41 -55.35
N GLU A 113 -2.10 -36.75 -54.38
CA GLU A 113 -3.23 -37.66 -54.54
C GLU A 113 -4.41 -37.02 -55.29
N PHE A 114 -4.63 -35.71 -55.13
CA PHE A 114 -5.70 -34.95 -55.80
C PHE A 114 -5.23 -34.08 -56.98
N GLY A 115 -3.94 -34.03 -57.28
CA GLY A 115 -3.34 -33.24 -58.36
C GLY A 115 -3.30 -33.97 -59.70
N LYS A 116 -4.47 -34.24 -60.30
CA LYS A 116 -4.56 -34.66 -61.71
C LYS A 116 -5.16 -33.50 -62.53
N PRO A 117 -4.50 -32.99 -63.59
CA PRO A 117 -5.10 -31.95 -64.43
C PRO A 117 -6.00 -32.63 -65.48
N GLU A 118 -7.29 -32.28 -65.50
CA GLU A 118 -8.19 -32.56 -66.62
C GLU A 118 -8.73 -31.22 -67.20
N PRO A 119 -8.91 -31.12 -68.53
CA PRO A 119 -8.92 -29.86 -69.25
C PRO A 119 -10.31 -29.20 -69.33
N GLU A 120 -10.28 -27.89 -69.61
CA GLU A 120 -11.40 -26.97 -69.79
C GLU A 120 -12.43 -27.42 -70.84
N SER A 121 -13.73 -27.10 -70.64
CA SER A 121 -14.61 -26.56 -71.69
C SER A 121 -16.03 -26.16 -71.23
N VAL A 122 -16.31 -24.85 -71.44
CA VAL A 122 -17.52 -24.12 -71.87
C VAL A 122 -18.88 -24.12 -71.14
N ASP A 123 -19.33 -22.86 -70.94
CA ASP A 123 -20.66 -22.24 -71.16
C ASP A 123 -21.86 -22.43 -70.19
N GLU A 124 -22.17 -21.28 -69.57
CA GLU A 124 -23.36 -20.66 -68.93
C GLU A 124 -24.79 -21.00 -69.48
N PRO A 125 -25.94 -20.45 -68.95
CA PRO A 125 -26.15 -19.58 -67.76
C PRO A 125 -27.45 -19.77 -66.93
N LEU A 126 -27.53 -18.95 -65.85
CA LEU A 126 -28.70 -18.25 -65.22
C LEU A 126 -29.11 -18.68 -63.81
N ILE A 127 -28.82 -17.84 -62.79
CA ILE A 127 -29.84 -17.06 -62.02
C ILE A 127 -29.19 -15.73 -61.50
N PRO A 128 -29.76 -14.53 -61.78
CA PRO A 128 -29.27 -13.21 -61.30
C PRO A 128 -29.71 -12.82 -59.88
N GLY A 129 -28.88 -12.04 -59.17
CA GLY A 129 -29.33 -11.27 -57.99
C GLY A 129 -28.28 -10.95 -56.92
N VAL A 130 -27.21 -10.22 -57.27
CA VAL A 130 -26.33 -9.56 -56.29
C VAL A 130 -26.15 -8.10 -56.69
N GLU A 131 -26.80 -7.20 -55.96
CA GLU A 131 -26.48 -5.76 -55.98
C GLU A 131 -25.61 -5.42 -54.77
N LYS A 132 -24.44 -4.84 -55.07
CA LYS A 132 -23.44 -4.30 -54.14
C LYS A 132 -23.88 -2.91 -53.63
N PRO A 133 -23.56 -2.50 -52.39
CA PRO A 133 -23.56 -1.09 -52.02
C PRO A 133 -22.18 -0.44 -52.32
N PRO A 134 -22.12 0.82 -52.82
CA PRO A 134 -20.87 1.47 -53.21
C PRO A 134 -20.16 2.22 -52.06
N THR A 135 -18.85 2.35 -52.25
CA THR A 135 -17.86 3.12 -51.48
C THR A 135 -17.92 4.63 -51.79
N ASP A 136 -17.62 5.44 -50.76
CA ASP A 136 -17.13 6.84 -50.71
C ASP A 136 -17.85 7.96 -51.48
N LEU A 137 -18.30 9.02 -50.77
CA LEU A 137 -18.05 10.45 -51.08
C LEU A 137 -18.46 11.38 -49.89
N ILE A 138 -17.48 12.06 -49.28
CA ILE A 138 -17.58 13.32 -48.51
C ILE A 138 -17.51 14.46 -49.56
N PRO A 139 -18.22 15.64 -49.56
CA PRO A 139 -18.11 16.70 -48.50
C PRO A 139 -19.24 17.77 -48.36
N LYS A 140 -19.40 18.38 -47.17
CA LYS A 140 -19.28 19.85 -46.88
C LYS A 140 -20.04 20.35 -45.64
N VAL A 141 -19.39 21.35 -45.04
CA VAL A 141 -19.63 22.11 -43.81
C VAL A 141 -20.68 23.24 -43.99
N PRO A 142 -21.31 23.73 -42.90
CA PRO A 142 -21.27 25.18 -42.54
C PRO A 142 -21.06 25.37 -41.01
N VAL A 143 -19.95 25.95 -40.50
CA VAL A 143 -19.60 27.37 -40.25
C VAL A 143 -20.64 28.21 -39.46
N SER A 144 -20.38 28.35 -38.14
CA SER A 144 -20.44 29.56 -37.27
C SER A 144 -21.81 30.24 -36.95
N PRO A 145 -21.99 31.01 -35.83
CA PRO A 145 -21.00 31.95 -35.25
C PRO A 145 -20.91 32.15 -33.71
N ALA A 146 -19.86 32.92 -33.40
CA ALA A 146 -19.24 33.43 -32.17
C ALA A 146 -20.11 34.11 -31.07
N HIS A 147 -19.62 33.93 -29.81
CA HIS A 147 -19.39 34.84 -28.65
C HIS A 147 -20.35 36.02 -28.31
N PRO A 148 -20.50 36.40 -27.03
CA PRO A 148 -19.55 37.34 -26.40
C PRO A 148 -19.18 37.07 -24.92
N ALA A 149 -18.02 37.61 -24.53
CA ALA A 149 -17.47 37.69 -23.18
C ALA A 149 -18.04 38.87 -22.37
N SER A 150 -17.92 38.85 -21.04
CA SER A 150 -17.33 39.90 -20.14
C SER A 150 -17.76 39.65 -18.65
N PRO A 151 -17.38 40.46 -17.63
CA PRO A 151 -16.34 40.10 -16.64
C PRO A 151 -16.80 40.21 -15.16
N SER A 152 -16.05 39.67 -14.19
CA SER A 152 -15.93 40.31 -12.85
C SER A 152 -14.81 39.71 -11.99
N ALA A 153 -14.35 40.53 -11.04
CA ALA A 153 -13.12 40.45 -10.26
C ALA A 153 -13.27 39.71 -8.91
N GLY A 154 -12.10 39.34 -8.34
CA GLY A 154 -11.88 38.90 -6.95
C GLY A 154 -12.17 37.41 -6.74
N THR A 155 -11.33 36.57 -6.15
CA THR A 155 -10.28 36.75 -5.13
C THR A 155 -9.42 35.47 -5.19
N VAL A 156 -8.10 35.59 -5.12
CA VAL A 156 -7.16 34.46 -5.20
C VAL A 156 -7.09 33.73 -3.85
N PRO A 157 -7.32 32.40 -3.77
CA PRO A 157 -6.79 31.58 -2.69
C PRO A 157 -5.51 30.90 -3.19
N SER A 158 -4.43 31.07 -2.42
CA SER A 158 -3.13 30.43 -2.64
C SER A 158 -3.27 28.92 -2.81
N LYS A 159 -2.90 28.40 -3.98
CA LYS A 159 -2.78 26.95 -4.22
C LYS A 159 -1.69 26.35 -3.32
N PRO A 160 -1.88 25.15 -2.76
CA PRO A 160 -0.80 24.41 -2.10
C PRO A 160 0.32 24.09 -3.11
N PRO A 161 1.56 23.85 -2.65
CA PRO A 161 2.68 23.58 -3.55
C PRO A 161 2.34 22.38 -4.44
N VAL A 162 2.42 22.59 -5.76
CA VAL A 162 2.27 21.53 -6.75
C VAL A 162 3.50 20.64 -6.60
N VAL A 163 3.33 19.52 -5.91
CA VAL A 163 4.32 18.45 -5.90
C VAL A 163 4.29 17.81 -7.29
N ASP A 164 5.40 17.90 -8.02
CA ASP A 164 5.58 17.15 -9.26
C ASP A 164 5.55 15.65 -8.95
N ARG A 165 4.57 14.95 -9.52
CA ARG A 165 4.34 13.52 -9.36
C ARG A 165 4.64 12.74 -10.64
N SER A 166 5.35 13.35 -11.60
CA SER A 166 5.72 12.73 -12.88
C SER A 166 6.48 11.40 -12.74
N LEU A 167 7.12 11.16 -11.59
CA LEU A 167 7.87 9.94 -11.29
C LEU A 167 7.08 8.89 -10.50
N LYS A 168 5.82 9.14 -10.10
CA LYS A 168 5.00 8.08 -9.47
C LYS A 168 4.38 7.18 -10.54
N PRO A 169 4.41 5.84 -10.35
CA PRO A 169 3.73 4.92 -11.27
C PRO A 169 2.24 5.23 -11.32
N SER A 170 1.77 5.73 -12.46
CA SER A 170 0.35 5.88 -12.77
C SER A 170 -0.27 4.48 -12.82
N ALA A 171 -1.33 4.25 -12.03
CA ALA A 171 -2.05 3.00 -12.06
C ALA A 171 -2.61 2.77 -13.48
N LEU A 172 -2.15 1.70 -14.12
CA LEU A 172 -2.62 1.25 -15.42
C LEU A 172 -4.09 0.81 -15.27
N GLY A 173 -5.01 1.57 -15.86
CA GLY A 173 -6.44 1.24 -15.84
C GLY A 173 -7.26 2.22 -16.67
N SER A 174 -7.22 2.06 -17.99
CA SER A 174 -8.04 2.79 -18.95
C SER A 174 -9.52 2.38 -18.86
N THR A 175 -10.43 3.34 -18.66
CA THR A 175 -11.65 3.51 -19.48
C THR A 175 -12.11 4.96 -19.30
N GLU A 176 -11.79 5.75 -20.32
CA GLU A 176 -12.54 6.87 -20.91
C GLU A 176 -13.38 7.76 -19.98
N ASN A 177 -13.01 9.06 -19.96
CA ASN A 177 -13.71 10.23 -19.41
C ASN A 177 -13.40 10.63 -17.96
N ASN A 178 -12.17 11.07 -17.69
CA ASN A 178 -11.93 12.49 -17.33
C ASN A 178 -10.44 12.77 -17.17
N ALA A 179 -10.01 13.89 -17.74
CA ALA A 179 -8.68 14.43 -17.60
C ALA A 179 -8.37 14.84 -16.15
N GLY A 180 -7.20 14.45 -15.65
CA GLY A 180 -6.44 15.24 -14.67
C GLY A 180 -6.88 15.22 -13.20
N VAL A 181 -7.69 14.25 -12.74
CA VAL A 181 -8.00 14.09 -11.31
C VAL A 181 -7.57 12.70 -10.87
N ASP A 182 -6.77 12.64 -9.82
CA ASP A 182 -6.35 11.41 -9.11
C ASP A 182 -7.62 10.71 -8.60
N VAL A 183 -8.21 9.83 -9.42
CA VAL A 183 -9.47 9.15 -9.08
C VAL A 183 -9.18 8.13 -7.98
N LEU A 184 -9.55 8.47 -6.75
CA LEU A 184 -9.49 7.54 -5.64
C LEU A 184 -10.38 6.33 -5.93
N ARG A 185 -9.85 5.13 -5.72
CA ARG A 185 -10.62 3.88 -5.81
C ARG A 185 -11.73 3.88 -4.76
N GLN A 186 -12.88 3.34 -5.13
CA GLN A 186 -14.04 3.21 -4.24
C GLN A 186 -13.74 2.24 -3.08
N VAL A 187 -14.28 2.55 -1.90
CA VAL A 187 -14.22 1.69 -0.70
C VAL A 187 -15.65 1.39 -0.24
N ILE A 188 -16.01 0.11 -0.23
CA ILE A 188 -17.29 -0.38 0.28
C ILE A 188 -17.17 -0.69 1.76
N VAL A 189 -18.02 -0.03 2.55
CA VAL A 189 -18.12 -0.18 4.01
C VAL A 189 -19.39 -0.96 4.34
N PRO A 190 -19.32 -2.13 5.01
CA PRO A 190 -20.50 -2.84 5.47
C PRO A 190 -21.36 -1.98 6.40
N ARG A 191 -22.68 -1.94 6.15
CA ARG A 191 -23.63 -1.10 6.92
C ARG A 191 -23.63 -1.40 8.42
N GLU A 192 -23.36 -2.64 8.80
CA GLU A 192 -23.35 -3.10 10.19
C GLU A 192 -22.03 -2.80 10.92
N LEU A 193 -20.98 -2.33 10.21
CA LEU A 193 -19.63 -2.19 10.75
C LEU A 193 -19.61 -1.30 12.00
N CYS A 194 -20.14 -0.08 11.90
CA CYS A 194 -20.11 0.86 13.01
C CYS A 194 -20.91 0.34 14.21
N HIS A 195 -22.04 -0.33 13.97
CA HIS A 195 -22.87 -0.86 15.05
C HIS A 195 -22.18 -2.01 15.79
N LYS A 196 -21.57 -2.95 15.06
CA LYS A 196 -20.79 -4.04 15.66
C LYS A 196 -19.55 -3.53 16.39
N PHE A 197 -18.89 -2.50 15.86
CA PHE A 197 -17.74 -1.89 16.51
C PHE A 197 -18.13 -1.21 17.84
N LEU A 198 -19.21 -0.45 17.85
CA LEU A 198 -19.74 0.17 19.08
C LEU A 198 -20.10 -0.87 20.15
N GLN A 199 -20.69 -2.00 19.76
CA GLN A 199 -20.98 -3.10 20.70
C GLN A 199 -19.70 -3.70 21.31
N LEU A 200 -18.62 -3.80 20.54
CA LEU A 200 -17.33 -4.28 21.04
C LEU A 200 -16.66 -3.25 21.96
N ALA A 201 -16.80 -1.96 21.65
CA ALA A 201 -16.22 -0.87 22.42
C ALA A 201 -17.02 -0.47 23.66
N ASP A 202 -18.28 -0.93 23.80
CA ASP A 202 -19.25 -0.48 24.81
C ASP A 202 -18.68 -0.45 26.24
N ALA A 203 -17.97 -1.51 26.66
CA ALA A 203 -17.38 -1.59 27.99
C ALA A 203 -16.30 -0.51 28.23
N ASN A 204 -15.53 -0.15 27.20
CA ASN A 204 -14.54 0.91 27.26
C ASN A 204 -15.21 2.29 27.18
N THR A 205 -16.20 2.45 26.30
CA THR A 205 -17.00 3.68 26.19
C THR A 205 -17.71 4.02 27.50
N ALA A 206 -18.30 3.02 28.19
CA ALA A 206 -18.92 3.20 29.49
C ALA A 206 -17.94 3.68 30.58
N ARG A 207 -16.64 3.40 30.40
CA ARG A 207 -15.55 3.85 31.28
C ARG A 207 -14.90 5.16 30.81
N GLY A 208 -15.36 5.76 29.71
CA GLY A 208 -14.74 6.93 29.10
C GLY A 208 -13.34 6.62 28.56
N VAL A 209 -13.16 5.46 27.94
CA VAL A 209 -11.90 5.00 27.35
C VAL A 209 -12.09 4.76 25.86
N GLU A 210 -11.27 5.39 25.02
CA GLU A 210 -11.27 5.17 23.58
C GLU A 210 -10.82 3.76 23.21
N THR A 211 -11.31 3.26 22.08
CA THR A 211 -10.95 1.95 21.53
C THR A 211 -10.78 2.10 20.03
N CYS A 212 -9.66 1.65 19.46
CA CYS A 212 -9.44 1.62 18.02
C CYS A 212 -9.57 0.23 17.42
N GLY A 213 -9.93 0.19 16.14
CA GLY A 213 -9.93 -0.99 15.29
C GLY A 213 -9.34 -0.67 13.91
N ILE A 214 -8.65 -1.64 13.32
CA ILE A 214 -8.05 -1.54 12.00
C ILE A 214 -9.00 -2.13 10.96
N LEU A 215 -9.31 -1.34 9.93
CA LEU A 215 -10.22 -1.72 8.85
C LEU A 215 -9.43 -2.46 7.77
N CYS A 216 -9.77 -3.72 7.58
CA CYS A 216 -9.07 -4.64 6.69
C CYS A 216 -10.01 -5.16 5.60
N GLY A 217 -9.49 -5.29 4.38
CA GLY A 217 -10.32 -5.64 3.24
C GLY A 217 -9.58 -6.29 2.09
N LYS A 218 -10.29 -6.43 0.97
CA LYS A 218 -9.74 -6.98 -0.28
C LYS A 218 -10.05 -6.05 -1.43
N LEU A 219 -9.17 -6.04 -2.43
CA LEU A 219 -9.36 -5.33 -3.69
C LEU A 219 -9.97 -6.30 -4.72
N MET A 220 -11.14 -5.98 -5.24
CA MET A 220 -11.83 -6.76 -6.27
C MET A 220 -12.39 -5.81 -7.32
N ARG A 221 -12.12 -6.05 -8.61
CA ARG A 221 -12.63 -5.23 -9.74
C ARG A 221 -12.37 -3.71 -9.55
N ASN A 222 -11.15 -3.36 -9.12
CA ASN A 222 -10.72 -1.99 -8.86
C ASN A 222 -11.49 -1.25 -7.72
N GLU A 223 -12.20 -2.01 -6.87
CA GLU A 223 -12.92 -1.51 -5.71
C GLU A 223 -12.44 -2.23 -4.44
N PHE A 224 -12.23 -1.49 -3.37
CA PHE A 224 -11.91 -2.06 -2.06
C PHE A 224 -13.18 -2.40 -1.32
N THR A 225 -13.24 -3.57 -0.69
CA THR A 225 -14.33 -3.94 0.22
C THR A 225 -13.76 -4.25 1.58
N ILE A 226 -14.23 -3.52 2.61
CA ILE A 226 -13.91 -3.82 4.00
C ILE A 226 -14.63 -5.12 4.38
N THR A 227 -13.88 -6.09 4.89
CA THR A 227 -14.40 -7.41 5.27
C THR A 227 -14.12 -7.75 6.72
N HIS A 228 -13.09 -7.15 7.31
CA HIS A 228 -12.64 -7.45 8.67
C HIS A 228 -12.39 -6.14 9.42
N VAL A 229 -12.70 -6.13 10.71
CA VAL A 229 -12.23 -5.13 11.67
C VAL A 229 -11.40 -5.88 12.69
N ILE A 230 -10.12 -5.55 12.77
CA ILE A 230 -9.21 -6.16 13.75
C ILE A 230 -9.07 -5.18 14.91
N VAL A 231 -9.48 -5.59 16.12
CA VAL A 231 -9.28 -4.81 17.33
C VAL A 231 -7.97 -5.30 17.96
N PRO A 232 -6.84 -4.60 17.78
CA PRO A 232 -5.57 -5.04 18.32
C PRO A 232 -5.54 -4.88 19.85
N LYS A 233 -4.53 -5.50 20.47
CA LYS A 233 -4.12 -5.12 21.83
C LYS A 233 -3.80 -3.63 21.82
N GLN A 234 -4.26 -2.91 22.84
CA GLN A 234 -4.17 -1.46 22.86
C GLN A 234 -4.31 -0.89 24.27
N LEU A 235 -3.75 0.30 24.45
CA LEU A 235 -3.90 1.14 25.64
C LEU A 235 -4.80 2.33 25.29
N GLY A 236 -6.02 2.32 25.81
CA GLY A 236 -6.99 3.41 25.67
C GLY A 236 -6.93 4.40 26.84
N GLY A 237 -7.11 5.67 26.53
CA GLY A 237 -7.35 6.80 27.45
C GLY A 237 -8.61 7.57 27.05
N PRO A 238 -8.92 8.70 27.69
CA PRO A 238 -10.15 9.46 27.44
C PRO A 238 -10.26 10.06 26.03
N ASP A 239 -9.13 10.49 25.48
CA ASP A 239 -9.04 11.16 24.16
C ASP A 239 -7.87 10.57 23.34
N SER A 240 -7.51 9.30 23.58
CA SER A 240 -6.39 8.64 22.90
C SER A 240 -6.48 7.12 22.96
N CYS A 241 -6.03 6.44 21.92
CA CYS A 241 -5.78 4.99 21.92
C CYS A 241 -4.46 4.67 21.21
N THR A 242 -3.64 3.82 21.84
CA THR A 242 -2.35 3.38 21.29
C THR A 242 -2.37 1.88 21.06
N THR A 243 -2.09 1.44 19.84
CA THR A 243 -1.97 0.03 19.50
C THR A 243 -0.69 -0.59 20.08
N GLU A 244 -0.78 -1.85 20.50
CA GLU A 244 0.33 -2.66 20.99
C GLU A 244 0.41 -3.95 20.15
N ASN A 245 1.60 -4.56 20.09
CA ASN A 245 1.84 -5.83 19.40
C ASN A 245 1.42 -5.84 17.90
N GLU A 246 1.89 -4.85 17.14
CA GLU A 246 1.58 -4.71 15.71
C GLU A 246 2.06 -5.91 14.85
N GLU A 247 3.01 -6.71 15.36
CA GLU A 247 3.45 -7.95 14.73
C GLU A 247 2.32 -8.98 14.61
N GLU A 248 1.43 -9.06 15.62
CA GLU A 248 0.28 -9.99 15.60
C GLU A 248 -0.76 -9.53 14.58
N LEU A 249 -1.01 -8.22 14.51
CA LEU A 249 -1.86 -7.61 13.48
C LEU A 249 -1.34 -7.93 12.07
N PHE A 250 -0.04 -7.77 11.83
CA PHE A 250 0.58 -8.07 10.54
C PHE A 250 0.42 -9.54 10.15
N ILE A 251 0.66 -10.47 11.10
CA ILE A 251 0.50 -11.91 10.84
C ILE A 251 -0.94 -12.25 10.44
N ILE A 252 -1.94 -11.71 11.13
CA ILE A 252 -3.36 -11.94 10.80
C ILE A 252 -3.67 -11.37 9.40
N GLN A 253 -3.17 -10.18 9.08
CA GLN A 253 -3.39 -9.57 7.76
C GLN A 253 -2.77 -10.40 6.63
N ASP A 254 -1.52 -10.84 6.80
CA ASP A 254 -0.79 -11.64 5.81
C ASP A 254 -1.44 -13.01 5.60
N GLN A 255 -1.76 -13.73 6.68
CA GLN A 255 -2.41 -15.05 6.62
C GLN A 255 -3.75 -15.03 5.89
N HIS A 256 -4.52 -13.94 6.02
CA HIS A 256 -5.83 -13.80 5.38
C HIS A 256 -5.79 -13.04 4.05
N GLY A 257 -4.60 -12.58 3.62
CA GLY A 257 -4.42 -11.77 2.42
C GLY A 257 -5.23 -10.48 2.46
N LEU A 258 -5.17 -9.75 3.58
CA LEU A 258 -5.93 -8.54 3.84
C LEU A 258 -5.07 -7.30 3.61
N VAL A 259 -5.70 -6.26 3.06
CA VAL A 259 -5.10 -4.94 2.90
C VAL A 259 -5.66 -4.00 3.96
N THR A 260 -4.81 -3.19 4.59
CA THR A 260 -5.24 -2.10 5.47
C THR A 260 -5.91 -1.00 4.66
N LEU A 261 -7.17 -0.68 4.99
CA LEU A 261 -7.98 0.32 4.30
C LEU A 261 -8.24 1.56 5.16
N GLY A 262 -7.97 1.49 6.45
CA GLY A 262 -8.16 2.59 7.39
C GLY A 262 -8.26 2.10 8.82
N TRP A 263 -8.85 2.91 9.67
CA TRP A 263 -9.05 2.64 11.08
C TRP A 263 -10.35 3.32 11.56
N ILE A 264 -10.87 2.86 12.69
CA ILE A 264 -12.04 3.39 13.40
C ILE A 264 -11.68 3.51 14.87
N HIS A 265 -12.13 4.56 15.56
CA HIS A 265 -11.99 4.72 17.01
C HIS A 265 -13.22 5.39 17.62
#